data_AF-A0A4Y2W0A4-F1
#
_entry.id   AF-A0A4Y2W0A4-F1
#
_cell.length_a   1.000
_cell.length_b   1.000
_cell.length_c   1.000
_cell.angle_alpha   90.00
_cell.angle_beta   90.00
_cell.angle_gamma   90.00
#
_symmetry.space_group_name_H-M   'P 1'
#
loop_
_entity.id
_entity.type
_entity.pdbx_description
1 polymer ?
#
loop_
_entity_poly.entity_id
_entity_poly.type
_entity_poly.pdbx_seq_one_letter_code
_entity_poly.pdbx_strand_id
1 'polypeptide(L)'
;MFSKPKPSSSKGEKRKHVTLTLNQKLEIIKRLEKGENRNILMNEFNIGSSTIYDIKKQKDELMKFASQSVTTEKLASRQTLKKPKLEQLDSVLFKWFSAVRSEGKPVTGPMIVEKAKKFGQDLGVAESECNYSDGWLRNFKFRHGIRRLETGVFTTLCLRSRNPSKALIYQKILKPSFFWTIAKPTRQ
;
A
#
# COMPACT_ATOMS: atom_id res chain seq x y z
N MET A 1 28.69 -0.16 -60.46
CA MET A 1 27.78 -0.74 -59.45
C MET A 1 28.17 -0.18 -58.09
N PHE A 2 27.41 0.76 -57.53
CA PHE A 2 27.72 1.36 -56.22
C PHE A 2 27.06 0.54 -55.13
N SER A 3 27.85 -0.25 -54.41
CA SER A 3 27.41 -0.99 -53.23
C SER A 3 27.05 0.02 -52.12
N LYS A 4 25.79 0.02 -51.68
CA LYS A 4 25.36 0.82 -50.54
C LYS A 4 26.09 0.35 -49.27
N PRO A 5 26.67 1.25 -48.47
CA PRO A 5 27.31 0.88 -47.22
C PRO A 5 26.28 0.33 -46.24
N LYS A 6 26.61 -0.80 -45.61
CA LYS A 6 25.81 -1.40 -44.53
C LYS A 6 25.78 -0.42 -43.35
N PRO A 7 24.61 -0.13 -42.75
CA PRO A 7 24.54 0.73 -41.58
C PRO A 7 25.32 0.09 -40.43
N SER A 8 26.33 0.80 -39.95
CA SER A 8 27.12 0.45 -38.78
C SER A 8 26.21 0.40 -37.56
N SER A 9 26.16 -0.77 -36.90
CA SER A 9 25.36 -0.95 -35.69
C SER A 9 26.00 -0.17 -34.54
N SER A 10 25.65 1.11 -34.39
CA SER A 10 25.98 1.86 -33.18
C SER A 10 25.31 1.17 -31.99
N LYS A 11 26.10 0.65 -31.05
CA LYS A 11 25.61 0.06 -29.80
C LYS A 11 24.83 1.13 -29.03
N GLY A 12 23.51 1.18 -29.23
CA GLY A 12 22.63 2.11 -28.54
C GLY A 12 22.68 1.85 -27.04
N GLU A 13 22.82 2.92 -26.27
CA GLU A 13 22.81 2.88 -24.81
C GLU A 13 21.52 2.20 -24.33
N LYS A 14 21.64 1.17 -23.48
CA LYS A 14 20.48 0.41 -23.02
C LYS A 14 19.59 1.34 -22.18
N ARG A 15 18.35 1.54 -22.61
CA ARG A 15 17.35 2.31 -21.85
C ARG A 15 17.21 1.74 -20.44
N LYS A 16 17.22 2.62 -19.44
CA LYS A 16 16.96 2.25 -18.03
C LYS A 16 15.50 1.80 -17.88
N HIS A 17 15.29 0.76 -17.07
CA HIS A 17 13.94 0.26 -16.82
C HIS A 17 13.12 1.24 -15.97
N VAL A 18 11.95 1.66 -16.47
CA VAL A 18 11.01 2.53 -15.77
C VAL A 18 9.80 1.73 -15.29
N THR A 19 9.51 1.79 -14.00
CA THR A 19 8.31 1.15 -13.44
C THR A 19 7.15 2.14 -13.36
N LEU A 20 6.17 1.99 -14.24
CA LEU A 20 4.99 2.87 -14.30
C LEU A 20 3.97 2.57 -13.18
N THR A 21 3.37 3.62 -12.62
CA THR A 21 2.23 3.52 -11.69
C THR A 21 0.93 3.21 -12.43
N LEU A 22 -0.10 2.74 -11.71
CA LEU A 22 -1.42 2.50 -12.31
C LEU A 22 -2.00 3.78 -12.92
N ASN A 23 -1.84 4.94 -12.26
CA ASN A 23 -2.29 6.22 -12.79
C ASN A 23 -1.61 6.57 -14.12
N GLN A 24 -0.29 6.37 -14.23
CA GLN A 24 0.43 6.60 -15.48
C GLN A 24 -0.04 5.65 -16.59
N LYS A 25 -0.30 4.38 -16.26
CA LYS A 25 -0.84 3.41 -17.23
C LYS A 25 -2.24 3.81 -17.71
N LEU A 26 -3.11 4.28 -16.81
CA LEU A 26 -4.44 4.78 -17.16
C LEU A 26 -4.36 6.05 -18.02
N GLU A 27 -3.42 6.94 -17.73
CA GLU A 27 -3.18 8.13 -18.55
C GLU A 27 -2.72 7.76 -19.97
N ILE A 28 -1.78 6.82 -20.09
CA ILE A 28 -1.33 6.28 -21.38
C ILE A 28 -2.52 5.69 -22.15
N ILE A 29 -3.41 4.93 -21.50
CA ILE A 29 -4.61 4.37 -22.14
C ILE A 29 -5.51 5.48 -22.67
N LYS A 30 -5.82 6.51 -21.86
CA LYS A 30 -6.66 7.63 -22.28
C LYS A 30 -6.10 8.37 -23.49
N ARG A 31 -4.79 8.59 -23.52
CA ARG A 31 -4.11 9.26 -24.65
C ARG A 31 -4.07 8.39 -25.90
N LEU A 32 -3.91 7.08 -25.75
CA LEU A 32 -4.02 6.13 -26.87
C LEU A 32 -5.44 6.09 -27.45
N GLU A 33 -6.49 6.20 -26.63
CA GLU A 33 -7.89 6.28 -27.10
C GLU A 33 -8.20 7.58 -27.84
N LYS A 34 -7.54 8.69 -27.45
CA LYS A 34 -7.60 9.97 -28.19
C LYS A 34 -6.87 9.93 -29.54
N GLY A 35 -6.14 8.86 -29.84
CA GLY A 35 -5.40 8.72 -31.09
C GLY A 35 -4.01 9.37 -31.10
N GLU A 36 -3.43 9.68 -29.92
CA GLU A 36 -2.08 10.23 -29.85
C GLU A 36 -1.03 9.25 -30.41
N ASN A 37 0.04 9.80 -31.00
CA ASN A 37 1.10 9.00 -31.58
C ASN A 37 1.90 8.27 -30.48
N ARG A 38 2.05 6.94 -30.64
CA ARG A 38 2.79 6.08 -29.70
C ARG A 38 4.22 6.55 -29.48
N ASN A 39 4.86 7.14 -30.50
CA ASN A 39 6.24 7.65 -30.38
C ASN A 39 6.36 8.79 -29.37
N ILE A 40 5.35 9.65 -29.27
CA ILE A 40 5.31 10.74 -28.29
C ILE A 40 5.24 10.15 -26.89
N LEU A 41 4.34 9.19 -26.67
CA LEU A 41 4.18 8.49 -25.39
C LEU A 41 5.42 7.70 -24.98
N MET A 42 6.13 7.08 -25.94
CA MET A 42 7.39 6.39 -25.66
C MET A 42 8.45 7.35 -25.12
N ASN A 43 8.57 8.52 -25.73
CA ASN A 43 9.57 9.51 -25.35
C ASN A 43 9.22 10.19 -24.01
N GLU A 44 7.96 10.58 -23.83
CA GLU A 44 7.49 11.27 -22.61
C GLU A 44 7.61 10.40 -21.36
N PHE A 45 7.19 9.13 -21.45
CA PHE A 45 7.26 8.20 -20.33
C PHE A 45 8.58 7.40 -20.28
N ASN A 46 9.49 7.63 -21.24
CA ASN A 46 10.74 6.88 -21.42
C ASN A 46 10.53 5.35 -21.42
N ILE A 47 9.52 4.88 -22.17
CA ILE A 47 9.12 3.47 -22.26
C ILE A 47 9.35 2.86 -23.63
N GLY A 48 9.48 1.53 -23.67
CA GLY A 48 9.61 0.80 -24.92
C GLY A 48 8.27 0.59 -25.63
N SER A 49 8.34 0.33 -26.94
CA SER A 49 7.17 -0.04 -27.74
C SER A 49 6.42 -1.25 -27.17
N SER A 50 7.15 -2.27 -26.71
CA SER A 50 6.57 -3.45 -26.03
C SER A 50 5.71 -3.07 -24.83
N THR A 51 6.17 -2.14 -23.99
CA THR A 51 5.43 -1.68 -22.81
C THR A 51 4.10 -1.03 -23.19
N ILE A 52 4.04 -0.27 -24.28
CA ILE A 52 2.79 0.32 -24.77
C ILE A 52 1.80 -0.77 -25.21
N TYR A 53 2.28 -1.80 -25.92
CA TYR A 53 1.43 -2.94 -26.31
C TYR A 53 0.92 -3.72 -25.09
N ASP A 54 1.77 -3.96 -24.10
CA ASP A 54 1.39 -4.63 -22.86
C ASP A 54 0.33 -3.82 -22.10
N ILE A 55 0.52 -2.51 -21.95
CA ILE A 55 -0.46 -1.61 -21.31
C ILE A 55 -1.78 -1.64 -22.06
N LYS A 56 -1.75 -1.59 -23.40
CA LYS A 56 -2.96 -1.68 -24.24
C LYS A 56 -3.69 -3.01 -24.03
N LYS A 57 -2.95 -4.12 -23.91
CA LYS A 57 -3.53 -5.45 -23.65
C LYS A 57 -4.15 -5.54 -22.25
N GLN A 58 -3.55 -4.89 -21.25
CA GLN A 58 -4.03 -4.86 -19.87
C GLN A 58 -5.12 -3.80 -19.60
N LYS A 59 -5.60 -3.12 -20.64
CA LYS A 59 -6.57 -2.01 -20.53
C LYS A 59 -7.81 -2.37 -19.70
N ASP A 60 -8.48 -3.47 -20.03
CA ASP A 60 -9.76 -3.82 -19.43
C ASP A 60 -9.62 -4.16 -17.94
N GLU A 61 -8.53 -4.85 -17.59
CA GLU A 61 -8.19 -5.16 -16.19
C GLU A 61 -7.91 -3.89 -15.38
N LEU A 62 -7.17 -2.94 -15.98
CA LEU A 62 -6.85 -1.65 -15.35
C LEU A 62 -8.10 -0.81 -15.13
N MET A 63 -9.01 -0.76 -16.12
CA MET A 63 -10.27 -0.01 -16.04
C MET A 63 -11.24 -0.63 -15.04
N LYS A 64 -11.36 -1.97 -15.03
CA LYS A 64 -12.16 -2.70 -14.04
C LYS A 64 -11.65 -2.46 -12.63
N PHE A 65 -10.34 -2.52 -12.43
CA PHE A 65 -9.72 -2.27 -11.13
C PHE A 65 -9.94 -0.82 -10.67
N ALA A 66 -9.79 0.16 -11.58
CA ALA A 66 -10.05 1.57 -11.29
C ALA A 66 -11.51 1.80 -10.84
N SER A 67 -12.46 1.13 -11.48
CA SER A 67 -13.89 1.23 -11.13
C SER A 67 -14.22 0.60 -9.77
N GLN A 68 -13.49 -0.46 -9.37
CA GLN A 68 -13.71 -1.18 -8.12
C GLN A 68 -13.01 -0.57 -6.90
N SER A 69 -12.01 0.29 -7.10
CA SER A 69 -11.18 0.82 -6.01
C SER A 69 -11.73 2.16 -5.51
N VAL A 70 -12.40 2.13 -4.35
CA VAL A 70 -13.10 3.27 -3.72
C VAL A 70 -12.15 4.38 -3.23
N THR A 71 -10.82 4.17 -3.19
CA THR A 71 -9.85 5.15 -2.69
C THR A 71 -8.75 5.46 -3.72
N THR A 72 -8.74 6.70 -4.21
CA THR A 72 -7.77 7.27 -5.15
C THR A 72 -6.31 7.17 -4.67
N GLU A 73 -6.05 7.23 -3.37
CA GLU A 73 -4.68 7.15 -2.83
C GLU A 73 -4.05 5.75 -2.99
N LYS A 74 -4.85 4.67 -2.89
CA LYS A 74 -4.35 3.29 -3.06
C LYS A 74 -4.05 2.96 -4.52
N LEU A 75 -4.78 3.58 -5.45
CA LEU A 75 -4.55 3.49 -6.89
C LEU A 75 -3.23 4.17 -7.30
N ALA A 76 -2.95 5.34 -6.73
CA ALA A 76 -1.86 6.20 -7.19
C ALA A 76 -0.45 5.61 -6.99
N SER A 77 -0.24 4.91 -5.87
CA SER A 77 1.07 4.35 -5.51
C SER A 77 1.30 2.92 -6.01
N ARG A 78 0.22 2.22 -6.40
CA ARG A 78 0.31 0.82 -6.84
C ARG A 78 0.86 0.76 -8.27
N GLN A 79 1.79 -0.16 -8.52
CA GLN A 79 2.42 -0.36 -9.83
C GLN A 79 1.99 -1.68 -10.51
N THR A 80 1.57 -2.68 -9.71
CA THR A 80 1.17 -4.01 -10.17
C THR A 80 -0.23 -4.37 -9.71
N LEU A 81 -1.01 -5.00 -10.59
CA LEU A 81 -2.31 -5.59 -10.25
C LEU A 81 -2.19 -6.97 -9.57
N LYS A 82 -0.98 -7.55 -9.54
CA LYS A 82 -0.76 -8.90 -8.98
C LYS A 82 -1.35 -9.04 -7.59
N LYS A 83 -2.15 -10.08 -7.43
CA LYS A 83 -2.72 -10.49 -6.16
C LYS A 83 -1.67 -11.24 -5.34
N PRO A 84 -1.77 -11.24 -4.00
CA PRO A 84 -1.03 -12.19 -3.17
C PRO A 84 -1.23 -13.63 -3.64
N LYS A 85 -0.19 -14.46 -3.47
CA LYS A 85 -0.29 -15.92 -3.66
C LYS A 85 -1.39 -16.53 -2.78
N LEU A 86 -1.53 -16.03 -1.55
CA LEU A 86 -2.50 -16.50 -0.56
C LEU A 86 -3.55 -15.41 -0.30
N GLU A 87 -4.47 -15.20 -1.25
CA GLU A 87 -5.47 -14.12 -1.20
C GLU A 87 -6.41 -14.24 0.00
N GLN A 88 -6.82 -15.45 0.37
CA GLN A 88 -7.68 -15.68 1.53
C GLN A 88 -6.99 -15.31 2.84
N LEU A 89 -5.77 -15.81 3.05
CA LEU A 89 -4.96 -15.49 4.23
C LEU A 89 -4.73 -13.98 4.35
N ASP A 90 -4.37 -13.33 3.25
CA ASP A 90 -4.10 -11.90 3.21
C ASP A 90 -5.33 -11.07 3.60
N SER A 91 -6.51 -11.45 3.11
CA SER A 91 -7.78 -10.79 3.40
C SER A 91 -8.20 -10.96 4.86
N VAL A 92 -8.14 -12.19 5.39
CA VAL A 92 -8.49 -12.48 6.80
C VAL A 92 -7.55 -11.75 7.75
N LEU A 93 -6.24 -11.79 7.46
CA LEU A 93 -5.23 -11.11 8.26
C LEU A 93 -5.43 -9.59 8.27
N PHE A 94 -5.74 -9.00 7.12
CA PHE A 94 -6.01 -7.56 7.04
C PHE A 94 -7.28 -7.17 7.80
N LYS A 95 -8.37 -7.96 7.70
CA LYS A 95 -9.60 -7.73 8.48
C LYS A 95 -9.33 -7.73 9.98
N TRP A 96 -8.56 -8.71 10.46
CA TRP A 96 -8.14 -8.76 11.86
C TRP A 96 -7.31 -7.53 12.24
N PHE A 97 -6.31 -7.17 11.42
CA PHE A 97 -5.48 -5.99 11.68
C PHE A 97 -6.32 -4.70 11.77
N SER A 98 -7.26 -4.51 10.84
CA SER A 98 -8.19 -3.37 10.85
C SER A 98 -9.07 -3.34 12.10
N ALA A 99 -9.59 -4.49 12.53
CA ALA A 99 -10.38 -4.59 13.75
C ALA A 99 -9.57 -4.17 14.98
N VAL A 100 -8.38 -4.74 15.18
CA VAL A 100 -7.51 -4.43 16.33
C VAL A 100 -7.06 -2.96 16.34
N ARG A 101 -6.78 -2.38 15.15
CA ARG A 101 -6.47 -0.95 15.03
C ARG A 101 -7.66 -0.06 15.37
N SER A 102 -8.88 -0.47 15.03
CA SER A 102 -10.10 0.30 15.35
C SER A 102 -10.39 0.33 16.85
N GLU A 103 -9.91 -0.68 17.60
CA GLU A 103 -9.93 -0.70 19.07
C GLU A 103 -8.82 0.17 19.70
N GLY A 104 -7.99 0.84 18.90
CA GLY A 104 -6.90 1.69 19.39
C GLY A 104 -5.65 0.93 19.84
N LYS A 105 -5.60 -0.40 19.68
CA LYS A 105 -4.46 -1.21 20.12
C LYS A 105 -3.25 -1.06 19.18
N PRO A 106 -2.02 -1.00 19.73
CA PRO A 106 -0.80 -1.10 18.92
C PRO A 106 -0.64 -2.51 18.36
N VAL A 107 -0.30 -2.61 17.08
CA VAL A 107 0.00 -3.89 16.42
C VAL A 107 1.39 -3.80 15.81
N THR A 108 2.31 -4.64 16.31
CA THR A 108 3.70 -4.67 15.85
C THR A 108 3.89 -5.66 14.69
N GLY A 109 5.04 -5.59 14.02
CA GLY A 109 5.40 -6.54 12.96
C GLY A 109 5.33 -8.01 13.40
N PRO A 110 6.00 -8.39 14.51
CA PRO A 110 5.96 -9.76 15.02
C PRO A 110 4.54 -10.27 15.31
N MET A 111 3.66 -9.43 15.88
CA MET A 111 2.26 -9.81 16.12
C MET A 111 1.51 -10.16 14.84
N ILE A 112 1.80 -9.46 13.73
CA ILE A 112 1.20 -9.75 12.42
C ILE A 112 1.66 -11.12 11.93
N VAL A 113 2.96 -11.42 12.07
CA VAL A 113 3.56 -12.70 11.65
C VAL A 113 2.95 -13.85 12.46
N GLU A 114 2.87 -13.72 13.79
CA GLU A 114 2.26 -14.75 14.65
C GLU A 114 0.80 -15.01 14.29
N LYS A 115 0.02 -13.94 14.05
CA LYS A 115 -1.38 -14.10 13.65
C LYS A 115 -1.51 -14.72 12.27
N ALA A 116 -0.62 -14.38 11.34
CA ALA A 116 -0.59 -14.95 10.00
C ALA A 116 -0.31 -16.46 10.04
N LYS A 117 0.61 -16.92 10.88
CA LYS A 117 0.88 -18.36 11.07
C LYS A 117 -0.36 -19.11 11.55
N LYS A 118 -1.06 -18.58 12.56
CA LYS A 118 -2.31 -19.16 13.07
C LYS A 118 -3.37 -19.27 11.98
N PHE A 119 -3.63 -18.17 11.27
CA PHE A 119 -4.59 -18.20 10.16
C PHE A 119 -4.15 -19.08 8.99
N GLY A 120 -2.84 -19.22 8.73
CA GLY A 120 -2.33 -20.15 7.74
C GLY A 120 -2.66 -21.61 8.09
N GLN A 121 -2.46 -21.98 9.36
CA GLN A 121 -2.82 -23.30 9.89
C GLN A 121 -4.33 -23.54 9.80
N ASP A 122 -5.14 -22.57 10.24
CA ASP A 122 -6.61 -22.65 10.20
C ASP A 122 -7.16 -22.81 8.76
N LEU A 123 -6.47 -22.24 7.77
CA LEU A 123 -6.83 -22.31 6.35
C LEU A 123 -6.22 -23.52 5.63
N GLY A 124 -5.46 -24.38 6.32
CA GLY A 124 -4.79 -25.54 5.73
C GLY A 124 -3.64 -25.18 4.77
N VAL A 125 -3.08 -23.98 4.87
CA VAL A 125 -1.93 -23.56 4.07
C VAL A 125 -0.66 -24.18 4.65
N ALA A 126 0.04 -25.00 3.86
CA ALA A 126 1.29 -25.60 4.29
C ALA A 126 2.34 -24.51 4.60
N GLU A 127 3.14 -24.69 5.66
CA GLU A 127 4.19 -23.72 6.02
C GLU A 127 5.21 -23.50 4.89
N SER A 128 5.40 -24.51 4.04
CA SER A 128 6.24 -24.44 2.83
C SER A 128 5.70 -23.47 1.77
N GLU A 129 4.41 -23.16 1.76
CA GLU A 129 3.79 -22.25 0.80
C GLU A 129 3.88 -20.78 1.23
N CYS A 130 3.97 -20.52 2.55
CA CYS A 130 4.04 -19.19 3.11
C CYS A 130 5.31 -18.98 3.92
N ASN A 131 6.37 -18.54 3.27
CA ASN A 131 7.54 -18.05 3.97
C ASN A 131 7.22 -16.68 4.61
N TYR A 132 6.86 -16.68 5.91
CA TYR A 132 6.56 -15.50 6.74
C TYR A 132 7.80 -14.61 7.04
N SER A 133 8.67 -14.47 6.05
CA SER A 133 9.87 -13.64 6.05
C SER A 133 9.58 -12.15 6.25
N ASP A 134 10.62 -11.38 6.57
CA ASP A 134 10.55 -9.91 6.62
C ASP A 134 10.11 -9.30 5.27
N GLY A 135 10.51 -9.92 4.15
CA GLY A 135 10.07 -9.53 2.81
C GLY A 135 8.56 -9.69 2.63
N TRP A 136 8.00 -10.80 3.10
CA TRP A 136 6.56 -11.02 3.10
C TRP A 136 5.82 -9.97 3.95
N LEU A 137 6.31 -9.71 5.17
CA LEU A 137 5.71 -8.73 6.07
C LEU A 137 5.77 -7.30 5.48
N ARG A 138 6.91 -6.92 4.89
CA ARG A 138 7.08 -5.64 4.19
C ARG A 138 6.06 -5.51 3.06
N ASN A 139 5.90 -6.55 2.25
CA ASN A 139 4.94 -6.55 1.14
C ASN A 139 3.49 -6.53 1.63
N PHE A 140 3.16 -7.23 2.72
CA PHE A 140 1.84 -7.15 3.37
C PHE A 140 1.53 -5.71 3.81
N LYS A 141 2.46 -5.09 4.55
CA LYS A 141 2.31 -3.70 5.01
C LYS A 141 2.15 -2.73 3.85
N PHE A 142 2.97 -2.86 2.81
CA PHE A 142 2.90 -2.01 1.62
C PHE A 142 1.55 -2.13 0.90
N ARG A 143 1.05 -3.36 0.69
CA ARG A 143 -0.23 -3.61 0.00
C ARG A 143 -1.42 -3.01 0.73
N HIS A 144 -1.38 -3.03 2.06
CA HIS A 144 -2.47 -2.54 2.91
C HIS A 144 -2.30 -1.08 3.36
N GLY A 145 -1.25 -0.40 2.91
CA GLY A 145 -0.98 0.99 3.29
C GLY A 145 -0.65 1.16 4.77
N ILE A 146 -0.15 0.10 5.42
CA ILE A 146 0.26 0.12 6.83
C ILE A 146 1.59 0.87 6.90
N ARG A 147 1.51 2.16 7.23
CA ARG A 147 2.69 3.03 7.37
C ARG A 147 3.57 2.51 8.52
N ARG A 148 4.90 2.59 8.36
CA ARG A 148 5.81 2.53 9.50
C ARG A 148 5.47 3.72 10.38
N LEU A 149 4.78 3.48 11.48
CA LEU A 149 4.97 4.35 12.64
C LEU A 149 6.39 4.01 13.09
N GLU A 150 7.36 4.85 12.74
CA GLU A 150 8.66 4.76 13.38
C GLU A 150 8.39 4.86 14.88
N THR A 151 8.73 3.81 15.61
CA THR A 151 8.83 3.83 17.07
C THR A 151 10.03 4.68 17.44
N GLY A 152 9.94 5.99 17.18
CA GLY A 152 10.65 6.99 17.94
C GLY A 152 9.74 7.38 19.09
N VAL A 153 10.07 6.91 20.29
CA VAL A 153 9.55 7.39 21.60
C VAL A 153 8.03 7.64 21.67
N PHE A 154 7.28 6.63 22.12
CA PHE A 154 5.94 6.86 22.67
C PHE A 154 6.05 7.59 24.02
N THR A 155 6.24 8.90 24.00
CA THR A 155 5.62 9.79 24.98
C THR A 155 4.64 10.68 24.23
N THR A 156 3.36 10.43 24.49
CA THR A 156 2.24 11.36 24.32
C THR A 156 2.19 12.17 23.03
N LEU A 157 1.37 11.71 22.07
CA LEU A 157 0.42 12.55 21.30
C LEU A 157 -0.16 11.73 20.15
N CYS A 158 -1.15 10.89 20.45
CA CYS A 158 -2.06 10.38 19.42
C CYS A 158 -3.21 11.39 19.29
N LEU A 159 -2.99 12.49 18.58
CA LEU A 159 -4.02 13.47 18.22
C LEU A 159 -3.66 14.18 16.91
N ARG A 160 -3.95 13.52 15.77
CA ARG A 160 -4.22 14.25 14.52
C ARG A 160 -5.21 13.46 13.65
N SER A 161 -6.47 13.59 14.04
CA SER A 161 -7.71 13.78 13.26
C SER A 161 -7.82 13.22 11.83
N ARG A 162 -8.97 12.59 11.56
CA ARG A 162 -9.80 12.82 10.35
C ARG A 162 -11.24 12.30 10.55
N ASN A 163 -12.05 12.96 11.38
CA ASN A 163 -13.50 13.18 11.18
C ASN A 163 -14.13 13.97 12.36
N PRO A 164 -14.68 15.19 12.18
CA PRO A 164 -15.17 16.01 13.30
C PRO A 164 -16.60 15.69 13.79
N SER A 165 -17.36 14.80 13.15
CA SER A 165 -18.81 14.66 13.45
C SER A 165 -19.20 13.59 14.49
N LYS A 166 -18.26 13.05 15.28
CA LYS A 166 -18.56 12.06 16.35
C LYS A 166 -17.94 12.40 17.72
N ALA A 167 -17.41 13.60 17.90
CA ALA A 167 -16.66 13.99 19.10
C ALA A 167 -17.49 14.37 20.34
N LEU A 168 -18.84 14.27 20.29
CA LEU A 168 -19.71 14.73 21.38
C LEU A 168 -20.30 13.63 22.27
N ILE A 169 -19.72 12.43 22.31
CA ILE A 169 -20.22 11.35 23.20
C ILE A 169 -19.23 10.97 24.31
N TYR A 170 -17.94 11.35 24.22
CA TYR A 170 -16.92 10.91 25.16
C TYR A 170 -16.43 12.01 26.12
N GLN A 171 -17.34 12.67 26.83
CA GLN A 171 -17.00 13.53 27.99
C GLN A 171 -17.81 13.25 29.27
N LYS A 172 -18.54 12.13 29.36
CA LYS A 172 -19.42 11.87 30.52
C LYS A 172 -19.07 10.71 31.44
N ILE A 173 -17.96 10.00 31.22
CA ILE A 173 -17.60 8.87 32.08
C ILE A 173 -16.08 8.84 32.28
N LEU A 174 -15.58 9.64 33.22
CA LEU A 174 -14.29 9.48 33.93
C LEU A 174 -14.15 10.67 34.90
N LYS A 175 -14.80 10.56 36.07
CA LYS A 175 -14.40 11.28 37.27
C LYS A 175 -14.28 10.27 38.40
N PRO A 176 -13.05 9.96 38.85
CA PRO A 176 -12.79 9.70 40.25
C PRO A 176 -11.99 10.88 40.80
N SER A 177 -12.64 11.67 41.66
CA SER A 177 -11.98 12.61 42.56
C SER A 177 -10.99 11.86 43.43
N PHE A 178 -9.70 12.14 43.27
CA PHE A 178 -8.72 12.04 44.33
C PHE A 178 -7.84 13.28 44.23
N PHE A 179 -8.29 14.35 44.88
CA PHE A 179 -7.51 15.56 45.05
C PHE A 179 -6.92 15.54 46.47
N TRP A 180 -5.59 15.57 46.52
CA TRP A 180 -4.79 15.82 47.71
C TRP A 180 -5.23 17.12 48.40
N THR A 181 -5.35 17.13 49.72
CA THR A 181 -5.26 18.36 50.51
C THR A 181 -4.55 18.09 51.82
N ILE A 182 -3.42 18.78 52.00
CA ILE A 182 -2.57 18.83 53.19
C ILE A 182 -3.20 19.82 54.17
N ALA A 183 -3.33 19.45 55.46
CA ALA A 183 -3.40 20.40 56.58
C ALA A 183 -3.05 19.72 57.93
N LYS A 184 -1.95 20.15 58.56
CA LYS A 184 -1.76 20.16 60.04
C LYS A 184 -2.47 21.42 60.60
N PRO A 185 -2.65 21.68 61.92
CA PRO A 185 -2.11 21.06 63.16
C PRO A 185 -3.21 20.76 64.23
N THR A 186 -2.92 20.24 65.44
CA THR A 186 -2.80 21.04 66.71
C THR A 186 -2.50 20.12 67.90
N ARG A 187 -1.71 20.64 68.86
CA ARG A 187 -1.35 20.10 70.19
C ARG A 187 -2.55 19.63 71.03
N GLN A 188 -2.30 18.66 71.91
CA GLN A 188 -2.40 18.85 73.36
C GLN A 188 -1.13 18.32 74.01
#